data_AF-A0A9E2XFM7-F1
#
_entry.id   AF-A0A9E2XFM7-F1
#
_cell.length_a   1.000
_cell.length_b   1.000
_cell.length_c   1.000
_cell.angle_alpha   90.00
_cell.angle_beta   90.00
_cell.angle_gamma   90.00
#
_symmetry.space_group_name_H-M   'P 1'
#
loop_
_entity.id
_entity.type
_entity.pdbx_description
1 polymer ?
#
loop_
_entity_poly.entity_id
_entity_poly.type
_entity_poly.pdbx_seq_one_letter_code
_entity_poly.pdbx_strand_id
1 'polypeptide(L)'
;MDGLGRPTLYREEFAEQARRLCLMGAVNADLARAFEVAPRTIDNWLRNEPAFRRAVKHGRQFADGDVAHGLYRRATGYTYHSNKVFLS
;
A
#
# COMPACT_ATOMS: atom_id res chain seq x y z
N MET A 1 -9.39 -18.52 -17.66
CA MET A 1 -8.03 -18.27 -17.14
C MET A 1 -7.92 -16.76 -17.00
N ASP A 2 -7.89 -16.12 -15.85
CA ASP A 2 -7.80 -16.54 -14.46
C ASP A 2 -8.53 -15.45 -13.67
N GLY A 3 -9.60 -15.82 -12.98
CA GLY A 3 -10.35 -14.89 -12.14
C GLY A 3 -9.58 -14.65 -10.85
N LEU A 4 -8.48 -13.91 -10.92
CA LEU A 4 -7.83 -13.37 -9.72
C LEU A 4 -8.75 -12.30 -9.17
N GLY A 5 -9.75 -12.75 -8.42
CA GLY A 5 -10.65 -11.91 -7.65
C GLY A 5 -9.80 -10.91 -6.90
N ARG A 6 -9.99 -9.63 -7.25
CA ARG A 6 -9.32 -8.46 -6.67
C ARG A 6 -9.10 -8.72 -5.18
N PRO A 7 -7.86 -9.00 -4.72
CA PRO A 7 -7.63 -9.50 -3.37
C PRO A 7 -7.89 -8.37 -2.37
N THR A 8 -9.14 -8.21 -1.99
CA THR A 8 -9.55 -7.29 -0.92
C THR A 8 -9.14 -7.83 0.44
N LEU A 9 -8.85 -9.13 0.53
CA LEU A 9 -8.35 -9.81 1.70
C LEU A 9 -6.84 -9.61 1.81
N TYR A 10 -6.43 -9.06 2.95
CA TYR A 10 -5.03 -8.94 3.32
C TYR A 10 -4.40 -10.33 3.48
N ARG A 11 -3.14 -10.45 3.04
CA ARG A 11 -2.30 -11.64 3.24
C ARG A 11 -0.98 -11.19 3.85
N GLU A 12 -0.42 -12.01 4.74
CA GLU A 12 0.86 -11.68 5.41
C GLU A 12 2.01 -11.50 4.42
N GLU A 13 1.98 -12.18 3.27
CA GLU A 13 2.93 -12.00 2.17
C GLU A 13 2.97 -10.55 1.65
N PHE A 14 1.83 -9.84 1.69
CA PHE A 14 1.76 -8.45 1.25
C PHE A 14 2.56 -7.52 2.14
N ALA A 15 2.78 -7.87 3.42
CA ALA A 15 3.65 -7.09 4.29
C ALA A 15 5.10 -7.15 3.78
N GLU A 16 5.62 -8.34 3.48
CA GLU A 16 6.98 -8.47 2.98
C GLU A 16 7.15 -7.78 1.61
N GLN A 17 6.16 -7.94 0.73
CA GLN A 17 6.17 -7.30 -0.59
C GLN A 17 6.09 -5.77 -0.48
N ALA A 18 5.27 -5.23 0.44
CA ALA A 18 5.19 -3.79 0.70
C ALA A 18 6.48 -3.23 1.30
N ARG A 19 7.18 -3.99 2.16
CA ARG A 19 8.52 -3.62 2.65
C ARG A 19 9.50 -3.48 1.48
N ARG A 20 9.58 -4.48 0.60
CA ARG A 20 10.48 -4.46 -0.57
C ARG A 20 10.19 -3.27 -1.48
N LEU A 21 8.92 -3.02 -1.74
CA LEU A 21 8.48 -1.85 -2.51
C LEU A 21 8.89 -0.53 -1.83
N CYS A 22 8.66 -0.41 -0.53
CA CYS A 22 9.04 0.80 0.22
C CYS A 22 10.56 1.00 0.31
N LEU A 23 11.36 -0.08 0.33
CA LEU A 23 12.83 0.00 0.24
C LEU A 23 13.29 0.60 -1.09
N MET A 24 12.52 0.43 -2.16
CA MET A 24 12.76 1.05 -3.47
C MET A 24 12.17 2.47 -3.58
N GLY A 25 11.65 3.04 -2.49
CA GLY A 25 11.03 4.37 -2.48
C GLY A 25 9.55 4.41 -2.86
N ALA A 26 8.87 3.26 -2.93
CA ALA A 26 7.44 3.23 -3.27
C ALA A 26 6.56 3.94 -2.23
N VAL A 27 5.57 4.70 -2.71
CA VAL A 27 4.56 5.35 -1.85
C VAL A 27 3.27 4.54 -1.80
N ASN A 28 2.31 4.93 -0.95
CA ASN A 28 1.01 4.24 -0.84
C ASN A 28 0.28 4.07 -2.18
N ALA A 29 0.44 5.01 -3.11
CA ALA A 29 -0.15 4.92 -4.45
C ALA A 29 0.49 3.81 -5.28
N ASP A 30 1.81 3.64 -5.21
CA ASP A 30 2.51 2.54 -5.88
C ASP A 30 2.16 1.19 -5.27
N LEU A 31 2.03 1.11 -3.94
CA LEU A 31 1.52 -0.09 -3.27
C LEU A 31 0.12 -0.43 -3.78
N ALA A 32 -0.78 0.55 -3.86
CA ALA A 32 -2.14 0.34 -4.36
C ALA A 32 -2.13 -0.19 -5.81
N ARG A 33 -1.26 0.34 -6.67
CA ARG A 33 -1.09 -0.13 -8.05
C ARG A 33 -0.48 -1.52 -8.12
N ALA A 34 0.54 -1.80 -7.31
CA ALA A 34 1.23 -3.09 -7.27
C ALA A 34 0.35 -4.23 -6.78
N PHE A 35 -0.56 -3.95 -5.84
CA PHE A 35 -1.54 -4.91 -5.33
C PHE A 35 -2.88 -4.85 -6.08
N GLU A 36 -3.02 -3.98 -7.08
CA GLU A 36 -4.25 -3.75 -7.86
C GLU A 36 -5.49 -3.46 -6.98
N VAL A 37 -5.25 -2.85 -5.82
CA VAL A 37 -6.28 -2.46 -4.85
C VAL A 37 -6.50 -0.96 -4.85
N ALA A 38 -7.60 -0.53 -4.23
CA ALA A 38 -7.81 0.88 -3.95
C ALA A 38 -6.81 1.37 -2.88
N PRO A 39 -6.39 2.64 -2.90
CA PRO A 39 -5.56 3.19 -1.81
C PRO A 39 -6.27 3.15 -0.46
N ARG A 40 -7.60 3.19 -0.45
CA ARG A 40 -8.39 2.99 0.76
C ARG A 40 -8.18 1.60 1.36
N THR A 41 -7.95 0.58 0.52
CA THR A 41 -7.58 -0.76 0.98
C THR A 41 -6.21 -0.73 1.65
N ILE A 42 -5.22 -0.06 1.05
CA ILE A 42 -3.89 0.13 1.67
C ILE A 42 -3.99 0.85 3.01
N ASP A 43 -4.78 1.93 3.08
CA ASP A 43 -5.03 2.69 4.30
C ASP A 43 -5.76 1.86 5.38
N ASN A 44 -6.70 1.01 4.99
CA ASN A 44 -7.32 0.04 5.88
C ASN A 44 -6.33 -1.01 6.37
N TRP A 45 -5.47 -1.57 5.51
CA TRP A 45 -4.44 -2.51 5.94
C TRP A 45 -3.43 -1.83 6.88
N LEU A 46 -3.04 -0.59 6.62
CA LEU A 46 -2.17 0.18 7.53
C LEU A 46 -2.79 0.40 8.93
N ARG A 47 -4.12 0.47 9.04
CA ARG A 47 -4.83 0.64 10.32
C ARG A 47 -5.14 -0.68 11.03
N ASN A 48 -5.61 -1.68 10.30
CA ASN A 48 -6.07 -2.95 10.87
C ASN A 48 -4.96 -4.00 10.97
N GLU A 49 -3.93 -3.92 10.11
CA GLU A 49 -2.87 -4.92 10.00
C GLU A 49 -1.54 -4.37 10.52
N PRO A 50 -1.20 -4.60 11.80
CA PRO A 50 0.02 -4.07 12.38
C PRO A 50 1.28 -4.63 11.71
N ALA A 51 1.24 -5.85 11.17
CA ALA A 51 2.35 -6.44 10.41
C ALA A 51 2.65 -5.65 9.13
N PHE A 52 1.61 -5.34 8.34
CA PHE A 52 1.73 -4.51 7.14
C PHE A 52 2.26 -3.11 7.45
N ARG A 53 1.70 -2.48 8.49
CA ARG A 53 2.15 -1.16 8.95
C ARG A 53 3.63 -1.16 9.35
N ARG A 54 4.07 -2.17 10.11
CA ARG A 54 5.49 -2.31 10.50
C ARG A 54 6.38 -2.49 9.29
N ALA A 55 5.98 -3.33 8.33
CA ALA A 55 6.74 -3.58 7.13
C ALA A 55 6.92 -2.32 6.26
N VAL A 56 5.84 -1.57 6.03
CA VAL A 56 5.88 -0.28 5.31
C VAL A 56 6.75 0.73 6.06
N LYS A 57 6.59 0.86 7.39
CA LYS A 57 7.39 1.77 8.21
C LYS A 57 8.88 1.41 8.19
N HIS A 58 9.20 0.12 8.20
CA HIS A 58 10.57 -0.38 8.16
C HIS A 58 11.20 -0.11 6.79
N GLY A 59 10.51 -0.42 5.69
CA GLY A 59 11.00 -0.12 4.34
C GLY A 59 11.26 1.37 4.13
N ARG A 60 10.38 2.23 4.65
CA ARG A 60 10.57 3.69 4.61
C ARG A 60 11.75 4.15 5.46
N GLN A 61 11.86 3.69 6.70
CA GLN A 61 13.00 4.06 7.58
C GLN A 61 14.36 3.74 6.95
N PHE A 62 14.47 2.67 6.18
CA PHE A 62 15.69 2.33 5.46
C PHE A 62 15.91 3.23 4.24
N ALA A 63 14.85 3.58 3.50
CA ALA A 63 14.94 4.58 2.44
C ALA A 63 15.27 6.00 2.98
N ASP A 64 14.71 6.36 4.14
CA ASP A 64 14.93 7.63 4.83
C ASP A 64 16.30 7.70 5.52
N GLY A 65 16.87 6.55 5.92
CA GLY A 65 18.22 6.45 6.48
C GLY A 65 19.32 6.76 5.47
N ASP A 66 19.05 6.54 4.18
CA ASP A 66 19.90 6.94 3.05
C ASP A 66 19.54 8.35 2.54
N VAL A 67 18.26 8.75 2.66
CA VAL A 67 17.73 10.03 2.17
C VAL A 67 17.01 10.77 3.31
N ALA A 68 17.76 11.39 4.20
CA ALA A 68 17.23 12.30 5.21
C ALA A 68 16.76 13.64 4.60
N HIS A 69 15.80 13.64 3.66
CA HIS A 69 15.08 14.85 3.27
C HIS A 69 13.81 14.57 2.47
N GLY A 70 12.70 14.45 3.18
CA GLY A 70 11.41 15.01 2.74
C GLY A 70 10.67 14.30 1.62
N LEU A 71 9.67 13.48 1.97
CA LEU A 71 8.47 13.37 1.12
C LEU A 71 7.22 12.90 1.88
N TYR A 72 6.99 13.35 3.12
CA TYR A 72 5.72 13.04 3.80
C TYR A 72 4.51 13.84 3.28
N ARG A 73 4.66 14.72 2.26
CA ARG A 73 3.59 15.67 1.88
C ARG A 73 3.47 15.95 0.38
N ARG A 74 3.31 14.93 -0.46
CA ARG A 74 2.83 15.11 -1.86
C ARG A 74 2.04 13.90 -2.36
N ALA A 75 1.01 13.46 -1.63
CA ALA A 75 0.10 12.43 -2.17
C ALA A 75 -1.35 12.55 -1.68
N THR A 76 -1.75 13.71 -1.14
CA THR A 76 -3.17 14.03 -0.88
C THR A 76 -3.86 14.57 -2.14
N GLY A 77 -3.54 14.01 -3.30
CA GLY A 77 -4.18 14.31 -4.59
C GLY A 77 -5.05 13.16 -5.08
N TYR A 78 -5.52 12.28 -4.19
CA TYR A 78 -6.24 11.07 -4.61
C TYR A 78 -7.75 11.32 -4.68
N THR A 79 -8.22 11.84 -5.81
CA THR A 79 -9.65 11.84 -6.18
C THR A 79 -10.09 10.40 -6.44
N TYR A 80 -10.75 9.80 -5.45
CA TYR A 80 -11.21 8.41 -5.51
C TYR A 80 -12.65 8.33 -6.04
N HIS A 81 -12.81 7.96 -7.32
CA HIS A 81 -14.08 7.43 -7.82
C HIS A 81 -14.15 5.93 -7.50
N SER A 82 -14.73 5.59 -6.35
CA SER A 82 -15.02 4.20 -6.00
C SER A 82 -16.20 3.71 -6.83
N ASN A 83 -15.95 2.88 -7.86
CA ASN A 83 -17.04 2.12 -8.44
C ASN A 83 -17.45 1.04 -7.41
N LYS A 84 -18.60 1.30 -6.77
CA LYS A 84 -19.22 0.45 -5.77
C LYS A 84 -19.84 -0.72 -6.53
N VAL A 85 -19.13 -1.84 -6.62
CA VAL A 85 -19.71 -3.08 -7.13
C VAL A 85 -20.72 -3.59 -6.10
N PHE A 86 -21.98 -3.23 -6.30
CA PHE A 86 -23.12 -3.94 -5.72
C PHE A 86 -23.25 -5.24 -6.52
N LEU A 87 -22.96 -6.39 -5.90
CA LEU A 87 -23.54 -7.65 -6.36
C LEU A 87 -24.85 -7.83 -5.58
N SER A 88 -25.95 -7.88 -6.33
CA SER A 88 -27.28 -8.26 -5.85
C SER A 88 -27.58 -9.70 -6.22
#